data_AF-A0A8J8BDQ0-F1
#
_entry.id   AF-A0A8J8BDQ0-F1
#
_cell.length_a   1.000
_cell.length_b   1.000
_cell.length_c   1.000
_cell.angle_alpha   90.00
_cell.angle_beta   90.00
_cell.angle_gamma   90.00
#
_symmetry.space_group_name_H-M   'P 1'
#
loop_
_entity.id
_entity.type
_entity.pdbx_description
1 polymer ?
#
loop_
_entity_poly.entity_id
_entity_poly.type
_entity_poly.pdbx_seq_one_letter_code
_entity_poly.pdbx_strand_id
1 'polypeptide(L)'
;MKRIDHRAWVASGVAAVVVAAGLTVAATSAQAASGCQVSYTVSSQWPGGFGANVTVTNLGSAVSSWQLAWSFAAGQTITQLWNGTYTQSGSNVTVTNVSYNGSIPTGGSVNFGFNGSWTTSNPVPGSFALNGTTCDGSTSGGSGSPTPTASATPTPTPSTSASASASASASPSASPSTTPPATKQPCDIYAAGGTPCVAAHSTVRALYAAYSGPLYQVRRSSDNSTKDIGVLAAGGVVNAAAQDSFCAGTSCVITVVYDQSGHGNSVAYQGSGGAGGHDSPSTATTETLSAGGKKAYSLYIKPGNSYWHNGSSSGMPLGSAPQGAYMVTSGTHVNGGCCFDYGNSETDRRADGAGAMDAINFSTSCWFGGCSGSGPWVQADLEYGLFPGGGTAWNPNQRAFNSKFVTAMLKNNGTTQMALKGANAQSGGLTTLWSGSLPPGYNPMKQQGAIILGSGGDCCATNTNLSQGTFYEGAVTAGYPSDATDNAVQANIVAAGYQ
;
A
#
# COMPACT_ATOMS: atom_id res chain seq x y z
N MET A 1 -41.35 -25.20 -88.46
CA MET A 1 -42.73 -25.71 -88.33
C MET A 1 -43.42 -24.96 -87.20
N LYS A 2 -44.63 -24.42 -87.46
CA LYS A 2 -45.80 -24.11 -86.58
C LYS A 2 -45.55 -23.67 -85.11
N ARG A 3 -46.33 -22.80 -84.46
CA ARG A 3 -47.44 -21.86 -84.73
C ARG A 3 -47.72 -21.26 -83.33
N ILE A 4 -47.94 -19.94 -83.27
CA ILE A 4 -49.08 -19.25 -82.62
C ILE A 4 -49.48 -19.69 -81.19
N ASP A 5 -49.52 -18.78 -80.21
CA ASP A 5 -50.81 -18.28 -79.69
C ASP A 5 -50.72 -17.10 -78.70
N HIS A 6 -51.71 -16.21 -78.87
CA HIS A 6 -51.99 -15.02 -78.09
C HIS A 6 -52.76 -15.36 -76.81
N ARG A 7 -52.58 -14.58 -75.72
CA ARG A 7 -53.64 -13.73 -75.13
C ARG A 7 -53.25 -13.19 -73.74
N ALA A 8 -53.62 -11.91 -73.59
CA ALA A 8 -53.60 -11.09 -72.38
C ALA A 8 -54.48 -11.65 -71.26
N TRP A 9 -54.23 -11.24 -70.01
CA TRP A 9 -55.22 -10.59 -69.12
C TRP A 9 -54.51 -9.93 -67.92
N VAL A 10 -54.97 -8.72 -67.60
CA VAL A 10 -54.55 -7.83 -66.51
C VAL A 10 -55.18 -8.26 -65.18
N ALA A 11 -54.45 -8.19 -64.06
CA ALA A 11 -55.04 -7.94 -62.74
C ALA A 11 -54.00 -7.42 -61.73
N SER A 12 -54.31 -6.24 -61.18
CA SER A 12 -53.59 -5.51 -60.13
C SER A 12 -53.55 -6.26 -58.79
N GLY A 13 -52.48 -6.05 -58.01
CA GLY A 13 -52.38 -6.46 -56.61
C GLY A 13 -51.16 -5.88 -55.92
N VAL A 14 -51.37 -4.84 -55.12
CA VAL A 14 -50.37 -4.09 -54.34
C VAL A 14 -49.77 -4.98 -53.25
N ALA A 15 -48.44 -5.00 -53.12
CA ALA A 15 -47.76 -5.33 -51.87
C ALA A 15 -46.51 -4.44 -51.72
N ALA A 16 -46.70 -3.27 -51.12
CA ALA A 16 -45.59 -2.46 -50.63
C ALA A 16 -44.96 -3.17 -49.43
N VAL A 17 -43.78 -3.76 -49.63
CA VAL A 17 -42.96 -4.28 -48.53
C VAL A 17 -42.30 -3.08 -47.84
N VAL A 18 -42.92 -2.62 -46.76
CA VAL A 18 -42.26 -1.71 -45.81
C VAL A 18 -41.25 -2.53 -45.03
N VAL A 19 -39.96 -2.37 -45.33
CA VAL A 19 -38.88 -2.85 -44.46
C VAL A 19 -38.84 -1.95 -43.24
N ALA A 20 -39.50 -2.36 -42.16
CA ALA A 20 -39.31 -1.76 -40.85
C ALA A 20 -37.92 -2.18 -40.33
N ALA A 21 -36.93 -1.32 -40.56
CA ALA A 21 -35.67 -1.38 -39.81
C ALA A 21 -35.99 -1.02 -38.36
N GLY A 22 -36.13 -2.03 -37.50
CA GLY A 22 -36.28 -1.84 -36.06
C GLY A 22 -35.02 -1.21 -35.49
N LEU A 23 -35.04 0.10 -35.28
CA LEU A 23 -34.09 0.77 -34.39
C LEU A 23 -34.43 0.35 -32.96
N THR A 24 -33.63 -0.55 -32.39
CA THR A 24 -33.61 -0.78 -30.94
C THR A 24 -32.98 0.45 -30.29
N VAL A 25 -33.82 1.37 -29.79
CA VAL A 25 -33.37 2.40 -28.84
C VAL A 25 -33.00 1.65 -27.56
N ALA A 26 -31.71 1.51 -27.30
CA ALA A 26 -31.25 1.09 -25.99
C ALA A 26 -31.70 2.14 -24.97
N ALA A 27 -32.63 1.78 -24.09
CA ALA A 27 -32.95 2.59 -22.93
C ALA A 27 -31.70 2.65 -22.06
N THR A 28 -30.96 3.76 -22.14
CA THR A 28 -29.98 4.08 -21.12
C THR A 28 -30.76 4.34 -19.84
N SER A 29 -30.60 3.47 -18.85
CA SER A 29 -31.02 3.79 -17.49
C SER A 29 -30.34 5.10 -17.11
N ALA A 30 -31.12 6.17 -16.94
CA ALA A 30 -30.64 7.40 -16.35
C ALA A 30 -30.20 7.04 -14.92
N GLN A 31 -28.90 6.86 -14.72
CA GLN A 31 -28.32 6.77 -13.38
C GLN A 31 -28.68 8.07 -12.68
N ALA A 32 -29.48 7.99 -11.61
CA ALA A 32 -29.67 9.12 -10.72
C ALA A 32 -28.27 9.56 -10.28
N ALA A 33 -27.88 10.80 -10.62
CA ALA A 33 -26.58 11.32 -10.26
C ALA A 33 -26.46 11.29 -8.74
N SER A 34 -25.38 10.67 -8.25
CA SER A 34 -25.13 10.54 -6.82
C SER A 34 -25.13 11.92 -6.17
N GLY A 35 -26.00 12.14 -5.18
CA GLY A 35 -26.28 13.48 -4.66
C GLY A 35 -25.12 14.05 -3.85
N CYS A 36 -24.50 13.20 -3.03
CA CYS A 36 -23.43 13.57 -2.11
C CYS A 36 -22.73 12.34 -1.52
N GLN A 37 -21.54 12.55 -0.98
CA GLN A 37 -20.81 11.60 -0.14
C GLN A 37 -20.54 12.23 1.23
N VAL A 38 -20.66 11.44 2.30
CA VAL A 38 -20.40 11.90 3.67
C VAL A 38 -19.38 11.00 4.36
N SER A 39 -18.32 11.61 4.87
CA SER A 39 -17.38 10.96 5.77
C SER A 39 -17.65 11.42 7.19
N TYR A 40 -17.99 10.49 8.08
CA TYR A 40 -18.22 10.73 9.51
C TYR A 40 -17.16 9.96 10.31
N THR A 41 -16.30 10.68 11.03
CA THR A 41 -15.22 10.09 11.81
C THR A 41 -15.33 10.48 13.28
N VAL A 42 -15.56 9.50 14.17
CA VAL A 42 -15.34 9.68 15.61
C VAL A 42 -13.84 9.80 15.85
N SER A 43 -13.38 11.02 16.09
CA SER A 43 -11.96 11.36 16.19
C SER A 43 -11.38 11.08 17.59
N SER A 44 -12.26 11.07 18.60
CA SER A 44 -11.94 10.70 19.97
C SER A 44 -13.21 10.28 20.71
N GLN A 45 -13.08 9.35 21.66
CA GLN A 45 -14.20 8.91 22.51
C GLN A 45 -13.69 8.64 23.92
N TRP A 46 -14.49 9.02 24.91
CA TRP A 46 -14.25 8.85 26.34
C TRP A 46 -15.55 8.41 27.04
N PRO A 47 -15.52 8.03 28.33
CA PRO A 47 -16.73 7.67 29.05
C PRO A 47 -17.77 8.79 29.02
N GLY A 48 -18.92 8.53 28.40
CA GLY A 48 -20.04 9.48 28.31
C GLY A 48 -19.95 10.52 27.19
N GLY A 49 -18.87 10.59 26.41
CA GLY A 49 -18.71 11.59 25.34
C GLY A 49 -17.80 11.18 24.19
N PHE A 50 -17.90 11.91 23.08
CA PHE A 50 -17.11 11.71 21.87
C PHE A 50 -16.97 13.01 21.07
N GLY A 51 -15.91 13.10 20.27
CA GLY A 51 -15.73 14.13 19.24
C GLY A 51 -15.81 13.52 17.85
N ALA A 52 -16.53 14.17 16.93
CA ALA A 52 -16.69 13.73 15.55
C ALA A 52 -16.34 14.84 14.55
N ASN A 53 -15.71 14.44 13.44
CA ASN A 53 -15.49 15.29 12.27
C ASN A 53 -16.31 14.74 11.10
N VAL A 54 -17.00 15.63 10.40
CA VAL A 54 -17.87 15.31 9.26
C VAL A 54 -17.41 16.08 8.04
N THR A 55 -17.16 15.37 6.94
CA THR A 55 -16.87 15.96 5.62
C THR A 55 -18.00 15.61 4.67
N VAL A 56 -18.53 16.61 3.97
CA VAL A 56 -19.57 16.46 2.96
C VAL A 56 -18.97 16.82 1.60
N THR A 57 -19.01 15.89 0.65
CA THR A 57 -18.60 16.09 -0.73
C THR A 57 -19.85 16.17 -1.61
N ASN A 58 -20.00 17.26 -2.36
CA ASN A 58 -21.11 17.43 -3.29
C ASN A 58 -20.80 16.70 -4.60
N LEU A 59 -21.51 15.62 -4.89
CA LEU A 59 -21.36 14.86 -6.14
C LEU A 59 -22.40 15.26 -7.20
N GLY A 60 -23.41 16.04 -6.80
CA GLY A 60 -24.41 16.62 -7.68
C GLY A 60 -24.03 18.02 -8.19
N SER A 61 -25.03 18.76 -8.66
CA SER A 61 -24.87 20.15 -9.08
C SER A 61 -24.36 21.04 -7.95
N ALA A 62 -23.51 22.03 -8.26
CA ALA A 62 -23.02 23.01 -7.29
C ALA A 62 -24.16 23.61 -6.44
N VAL A 63 -23.93 23.72 -5.13
CA VAL A 63 -24.88 24.30 -4.17
C VAL A 63 -24.32 25.58 -3.56
N SER A 64 -25.17 26.57 -3.31
CA SER A 64 -24.79 27.86 -2.68
C SER A 64 -25.04 27.89 -1.17
N SER A 65 -25.81 26.93 -0.66
CA SER A 65 -26.05 26.65 0.76
C SER A 65 -26.21 25.15 0.94
N TRP A 66 -25.92 24.66 2.14
CA TRP A 66 -26.06 23.25 2.45
C TRP A 66 -26.71 23.02 3.82
N GLN A 67 -27.51 21.95 3.84
CA GLN A 67 -28.12 21.37 5.01
C GLN A 67 -27.84 19.86 4.97
N LEU A 68 -27.14 19.35 5.98
CA LEU A 68 -26.92 17.93 6.16
C LEU A 68 -27.85 17.40 7.25
N ALA A 69 -28.62 16.35 6.95
CA ALA A 69 -29.49 15.68 7.91
C ALA A 69 -29.11 14.21 8.09
N TRP A 70 -29.21 13.71 9.32
CA TRP A 70 -29.06 12.29 9.67
C TRP A 70 -29.81 11.94 10.95
N SER A 71 -29.87 10.64 11.27
CA SER A 71 -30.41 10.15 12.53
C SER A 71 -29.36 9.36 13.33
N PHE A 72 -29.22 9.66 14.61
CA PHE A 72 -28.43 8.85 15.54
C PHE A 72 -29.14 7.55 15.91
N ALA A 73 -28.41 6.44 15.95
CA ALA A 73 -28.99 5.11 16.13
C ALA A 73 -29.07 4.65 17.60
N ALA A 74 -28.37 5.31 18.54
CA ALA A 74 -28.30 4.87 19.93
C ALA A 74 -28.39 6.02 20.95
N GLY A 75 -29.25 7.00 20.70
CA GLY A 75 -29.56 8.06 21.67
C GLY A 75 -28.45 9.10 21.87
N GLN A 76 -27.50 9.19 20.93
CA GLN A 76 -26.45 10.20 21.00
C GLN A 76 -27.01 11.62 20.90
N THR A 77 -26.42 12.57 21.64
CA THR A 77 -26.84 13.98 21.65
C THR A 77 -25.66 14.90 21.39
N ILE A 78 -25.78 15.83 20.45
CA ILE A 78 -24.75 16.85 20.19
C ILE A 78 -24.76 17.87 21.32
N THR A 79 -23.58 18.12 21.91
CA THR A 79 -23.39 19.09 23.00
C THR A 79 -22.74 20.39 22.53
N GLN A 80 -21.92 20.35 21.48
CA GLN A 80 -21.28 21.52 20.89
C GLN A 80 -20.89 21.22 19.44
N LEU A 81 -21.10 22.17 18.51
CA LEU A 81 -20.72 22.02 17.10
C LEU A 81 -20.00 23.29 16.60
N TRP A 82 -19.03 23.11 15.69
CA TRP A 82 -18.31 24.19 15.02
C TRP A 82 -18.38 24.02 13.49
N ASN A 83 -18.13 25.12 12.75
CA ASN A 83 -18.24 25.19 11.27
C ASN A 83 -19.64 24.83 10.71
N GLY A 84 -20.68 24.94 11.54
CA GLY A 84 -22.08 24.76 11.17
C GLY A 84 -22.99 25.24 12.30
N THR A 85 -24.29 25.26 12.05
CA THR A 85 -25.33 25.46 13.07
C THR A 85 -26.23 24.24 13.06
N TYR A 86 -26.68 23.78 14.24
CA TYR A 86 -27.45 22.53 14.31
C TYR A 86 -28.75 22.65 15.09
N THR A 87 -29.70 21.80 14.71
CA THR A 87 -30.87 21.45 15.51
C THR A 87 -30.88 19.94 15.72
N GLN A 88 -31.30 19.51 16.91
CA GLN A 88 -31.53 18.10 17.21
C GLN A 88 -32.88 17.92 17.89
N SER A 89 -33.70 17.02 17.36
CA SER A 89 -34.98 16.62 17.96
C SER A 89 -35.02 15.09 18.05
N GLY A 90 -34.95 14.58 19.28
CA GLY A 90 -34.73 13.15 19.50
C GLY A 90 -33.45 12.66 18.81
N SER A 91 -33.59 11.65 17.96
CA SER A 91 -32.48 11.09 17.17
C SER A 91 -32.12 11.91 15.93
N ASN A 92 -32.99 12.83 15.48
CA ASN A 92 -32.83 13.50 14.20
C ASN A 92 -31.98 14.77 14.35
N VAL A 93 -30.93 14.86 13.56
CA VAL A 93 -30.00 15.98 13.53
C VAL A 93 -30.03 16.65 12.16
N THR A 94 -30.06 17.97 12.17
CA THR A 94 -29.87 18.80 10.98
C THR A 94 -28.76 19.81 11.24
N VAL A 95 -27.77 19.88 10.35
CA VAL A 95 -26.68 20.87 10.39
C VAL A 95 -26.73 21.72 9.13
N THR A 96 -26.70 23.04 9.27
CA THR A 96 -26.64 24.00 8.16
C THR A 96 -25.33 24.78 8.15
N ASN A 97 -24.97 25.28 6.96
CA ASN A 97 -23.78 26.08 6.77
C ASN A 97 -23.77 27.38 7.59
N VAL A 98 -22.57 27.84 7.96
CA VAL A 98 -22.34 29.21 8.43
C VAL A 98 -22.06 30.13 7.24
N SER A 99 -21.95 31.44 7.48
CA SER A 99 -21.93 32.46 6.41
C SER A 99 -20.80 32.30 5.39
N TYR A 100 -19.65 31.73 5.78
CA TYR A 100 -18.46 31.63 4.93
C TYR A 100 -18.29 30.28 4.23
N ASN A 101 -19.09 29.26 4.56
CA ASN A 101 -18.88 27.90 4.04
C ASN A 101 -20.10 27.31 3.31
N GLY A 102 -21.05 28.14 2.87
CA GLY A 102 -22.28 27.67 2.21
C GLY A 102 -22.11 27.13 0.79
N SER A 103 -21.13 27.62 0.04
CA SER A 103 -20.92 27.21 -1.35
C SER A 103 -20.11 25.91 -1.43
N ILE A 104 -20.65 24.89 -2.10
CA ILE A 104 -19.94 23.65 -2.42
C ILE A 104 -20.09 23.38 -3.93
N PRO A 105 -19.03 23.58 -4.74
CA PRO A 105 -19.08 23.24 -6.16
C PRO A 105 -19.25 21.73 -6.35
N THR A 106 -19.61 21.30 -7.56
CA THR A 106 -19.59 19.87 -7.92
C THR A 106 -18.17 19.31 -7.74
N GLY A 107 -18.04 18.18 -7.05
CA GLY A 107 -16.77 17.60 -6.61
C GLY A 107 -16.11 18.31 -5.41
N GLY A 108 -16.64 19.45 -4.98
CA GLY A 108 -16.15 20.20 -3.82
C GLY A 108 -16.57 19.58 -2.49
N SER A 109 -15.90 19.97 -1.41
CA SER A 109 -16.20 19.49 -0.06
C SER A 109 -16.24 20.60 0.99
N VAL A 110 -17.03 20.38 2.04
CA VAL A 110 -17.03 21.18 3.28
C VAL A 110 -16.83 20.27 4.48
N ASN A 111 -16.24 20.79 5.55
CA ASN A 111 -16.12 20.07 6.82
C ASN A 111 -16.73 20.84 7.99
N PHE A 112 -17.24 20.09 8.95
CA PHE A 112 -17.63 20.57 10.27
C PHE A 112 -17.33 19.50 11.33
N GLY A 113 -17.39 19.86 12.60
CA GLY A 113 -17.15 18.90 13.68
C GLY A 113 -17.96 19.23 14.92
N PHE A 114 -18.12 18.25 15.80
CA PHE A 114 -18.90 18.40 17.01
C PHE A 114 -18.46 17.47 18.13
N ASN A 115 -18.78 17.86 19.36
CA ASN A 115 -18.77 16.99 20.52
C ASN A 115 -20.19 16.49 20.79
N GLY A 116 -20.33 15.23 21.19
CA GLY A 116 -21.59 14.62 21.56
C GLY A 116 -21.46 13.72 22.79
N SER A 117 -22.60 13.38 23.39
CA SER A 117 -22.72 12.42 24.48
C SER A 117 -23.30 11.09 23.98
N TRP A 118 -22.94 10.01 24.66
CA TRP A 118 -23.46 8.66 24.45
C TRP A 118 -23.56 7.95 25.81
N THR A 119 -24.46 6.96 25.93
CA THR A 119 -24.70 6.23 27.19
C THR A 119 -24.25 4.78 27.11
N THR A 120 -24.86 3.99 26.23
CA THR A 120 -24.61 2.54 26.12
C THR A 120 -23.70 2.19 24.95
N SER A 121 -23.90 2.82 23.80
CA SER A 121 -23.10 2.58 22.60
C SER A 121 -23.04 3.83 21.72
N ASN A 122 -22.04 3.89 20.83
CA ASN A 122 -21.85 5.01 19.91
C ASN A 122 -21.69 4.54 18.45
N PRO A 123 -22.73 3.94 17.84
CA PRO A 123 -22.72 3.59 16.42
C PRO A 123 -22.76 4.84 15.54
N VAL A 124 -22.07 4.78 14.40
CA VAL A 124 -22.05 5.88 13.45
C VAL A 124 -23.34 5.88 12.59
N PRO A 125 -23.91 7.04 12.22
CA PRO A 125 -25.10 7.09 11.39
C PRO A 125 -24.89 6.43 10.02
N GLY A 126 -25.88 5.65 9.58
CA GLY A 126 -25.80 4.88 8.33
C GLY A 126 -26.26 5.63 7.08
N SER A 127 -27.07 6.69 7.24
CA SER A 127 -27.62 7.48 6.13
C SER A 127 -27.55 8.97 6.43
N PHE A 128 -27.28 9.73 5.36
CA PHE A 128 -27.23 11.18 5.39
C PHE A 128 -28.01 11.72 4.19
N ALA A 129 -28.53 12.94 4.31
CA ALA A 129 -29.14 13.66 3.20
C ALA A 129 -28.60 15.09 3.13
N LEU A 130 -28.17 15.51 1.94
CA LEU A 130 -27.75 16.89 1.63
C LEU A 130 -28.90 17.62 0.93
N ASN A 131 -29.40 18.69 1.52
CA ASN A 131 -30.52 19.49 1.02
C ASN A 131 -31.76 18.65 0.68
N GLY A 132 -32.02 17.60 1.47
CA GLY A 132 -33.13 16.67 1.25
C GLY A 132 -32.84 15.52 0.28
N THR A 133 -31.72 15.57 -0.45
CA THR A 133 -31.28 14.48 -1.34
C THR A 133 -30.43 13.48 -0.55
N THR A 134 -30.78 12.19 -0.58
CA THR A 134 -30.01 11.15 0.11
C THR A 134 -28.60 11.05 -0.48
N CYS A 135 -27.60 10.97 0.39
CA CYS A 135 -26.21 10.71 0.00
C CYS A 135 -26.05 9.21 -0.27
N ASP A 136 -25.88 8.86 -1.53
CA ASP A 136 -25.63 7.51 -2.06
C ASP A 136 -24.15 7.27 -2.40
N GLY A 137 -23.31 8.31 -2.32
CA GLY A 137 -21.87 8.16 -2.15
C GLY A 137 -21.59 7.62 -0.75
N SER A 138 -20.84 6.51 -0.67
CA SER A 138 -20.56 5.74 0.56
C SER A 138 -20.48 6.60 1.84
N THR A 139 -21.40 6.35 2.78
CA THR A 139 -21.42 6.95 4.11
C THR A 139 -20.41 6.21 4.99
N SER A 140 -19.21 6.77 5.15
CA SER A 140 -18.16 6.13 5.95
C SER A 140 -18.32 6.53 7.41
N GLY A 141 -18.60 5.57 8.28
CA GLY A 141 -18.78 5.80 9.70
C GLY A 141 -17.78 5.07 10.58
N GLY A 142 -16.76 5.78 11.08
CA GLY A 142 -15.76 5.21 12.00
C GLY A 142 -16.08 5.52 13.46
N SER A 143 -16.43 4.51 14.27
CA SER A 143 -16.50 4.61 15.73
C SER A 143 -15.21 4.07 16.34
N GLY A 144 -14.37 4.94 16.88
CA GLY A 144 -13.20 4.56 17.65
C GLY A 144 -13.47 4.76 19.14
N SER A 145 -13.42 3.68 19.95
CA SER A 145 -13.34 3.81 21.41
C SER A 145 -12.46 2.73 22.05
N PRO A 146 -11.51 3.10 22.94
CA PRO A 146 -10.71 2.18 23.73
C PRO A 146 -11.39 1.89 25.09
N THR A 147 -11.27 0.65 25.59
CA THR A 147 -11.69 0.29 26.96
C THR A 147 -10.52 0.53 27.95
N PRO A 148 -10.72 1.13 29.14
CA PRO A 148 -9.66 1.36 30.12
C PRO A 148 -9.47 0.18 31.09
N THR A 149 -8.20 -0.15 31.35
CA THR A 149 -7.69 -1.08 32.37
C THR A 149 -7.80 -0.47 33.77
N ALA A 150 -8.29 -1.23 34.75
CA ALA A 150 -8.09 -0.94 36.17
C ALA A 150 -6.95 -1.81 36.74
N SER A 151 -6.04 -1.12 37.44
CA SER A 151 -4.80 -1.58 38.06
C SER A 151 -5.01 -1.95 39.53
N ALA A 152 -4.27 -2.94 40.03
CA ALA A 152 -3.90 -3.03 41.45
C ALA A 152 -2.52 -3.68 41.61
N THR A 153 -1.58 -2.91 42.17
CA THR A 153 -0.18 -3.25 42.51
C THR A 153 -0.10 -3.90 43.94
N PRO A 154 1.07 -4.29 44.50
CA PRO A 154 1.29 -5.60 45.13
C PRO A 154 1.54 -5.49 46.66
N THR A 155 1.82 -6.60 47.36
CA THR A 155 2.71 -6.68 48.57
C THR A 155 3.00 -8.16 48.93
N PRO A 156 4.22 -8.52 49.41
CA PRO A 156 4.72 -9.89 49.58
C PRO A 156 4.73 -10.38 51.04
N THR A 157 4.79 -11.70 51.32
CA THR A 157 5.59 -12.35 52.42
C THR A 157 5.58 -13.92 52.29
N PRO A 158 6.28 -14.75 53.11
CA PRO A 158 7.53 -15.45 52.73
C PRO A 158 7.56 -17.01 52.93
N SER A 159 8.70 -17.60 52.55
CA SER A 159 9.41 -18.78 53.12
C SER A 159 8.80 -20.19 53.11
N THR A 160 9.58 -21.16 52.58
CA THR A 160 10.27 -22.28 53.31
C THR A 160 11.01 -23.18 52.30
N SER A 161 12.36 -23.17 52.28
CA SER A 161 13.32 -24.19 52.79
C SER A 161 13.12 -25.67 52.42
N ALA A 162 14.06 -26.21 51.62
CA ALA A 162 14.89 -27.42 51.81
C ALA A 162 15.71 -27.66 50.51
N SER A 163 17.05 -27.53 50.43
CA SER A 163 18.14 -28.45 50.85
C SER A 163 17.87 -29.92 50.45
N ALA A 164 18.70 -30.70 49.75
CA ALA A 164 20.13 -30.74 49.42
C ALA A 164 20.28 -31.42 48.01
N SER A 165 21.41 -31.71 47.38
CA SER A 165 22.80 -31.93 47.76
C SER A 165 23.67 -31.90 46.48
N ALA A 166 24.93 -31.49 46.61
CA ALA A 166 25.90 -31.44 45.54
C ALA A 166 26.57 -32.80 45.28
N SER A 167 27.04 -33.01 44.04
CA SER A 167 28.26 -33.79 43.82
C SER A 167 28.98 -33.26 42.58
N ALA A 168 30.24 -32.87 42.75
CA ALA A 168 31.13 -32.32 41.74
C ALA A 168 32.17 -33.38 41.33
N SER A 169 32.61 -33.33 40.08
CA SER A 169 33.94 -33.84 39.68
C SER A 169 34.47 -33.07 38.46
N ALA A 170 35.72 -32.61 38.58
CA ALA A 170 36.50 -31.73 37.69
C ALA A 170 37.12 -32.49 36.47
N SER A 171 37.13 -31.96 35.23
CA SER A 171 38.10 -31.04 34.53
C SER A 171 39.13 -31.79 33.63
N PRO A 172 39.83 -31.23 32.60
CA PRO A 172 39.70 -29.98 31.81
C PRO A 172 39.73 -30.15 30.26
N SER A 173 39.63 -29.01 29.54
CA SER A 173 40.31 -28.68 28.27
C SER A 173 39.65 -28.98 26.92
N ALA A 174 39.05 -27.95 26.30
CA ALA A 174 39.54 -27.24 25.10
C ALA A 174 38.40 -26.40 24.50
N SER A 175 38.61 -25.09 24.38
CA SER A 175 37.73 -24.19 23.63
C SER A 175 37.69 -24.56 22.15
N PRO A 176 36.51 -24.60 21.53
CA PRO A 176 36.29 -23.92 20.28
C PRO A 176 35.69 -22.55 20.60
N SER A 177 36.32 -21.50 20.10
CA SER A 177 35.67 -20.22 19.87
C SER A 177 34.50 -20.43 18.92
N THR A 178 33.32 -20.74 19.46
CA THR A 178 32.08 -20.74 18.70
C THR A 178 31.65 -19.30 18.56
N THR A 179 31.98 -18.68 17.42
CA THR A 179 31.17 -17.58 16.89
C THR A 179 29.71 -18.05 16.98
N PRO A 180 28.80 -17.28 17.62
CA PRO A 180 27.38 -17.64 17.62
C PRO A 180 26.95 -17.93 16.19
N PRO A 181 26.10 -18.95 15.93
CA PRO A 181 25.57 -19.19 14.60
C PRO A 181 25.01 -17.86 14.07
N ALA A 182 25.51 -17.41 12.93
CA ALA A 182 25.01 -16.18 12.32
C ALA A 182 23.49 -16.36 12.11
N THR A 183 22.70 -15.50 12.75
CA THR A 183 21.24 -15.54 12.62
C THR A 183 20.88 -15.34 11.16
N LYS A 184 20.19 -16.31 10.56
CA LYS A 184 19.70 -16.23 9.18
C LYS A 184 18.97 -14.91 8.95
N GLN A 185 19.28 -14.24 7.85
CA GLN A 185 18.61 -13.03 7.37
C GLN A 185 17.55 -13.38 6.30
N PRO A 186 16.71 -12.44 5.84
CA PRO A 186 15.58 -12.75 4.95
C PRO A 186 15.95 -13.60 3.74
N CYS A 187 17.07 -13.31 3.07
CA CYS A 187 17.46 -14.06 1.88
C CYS A 187 18.07 -15.43 2.18
N ASP A 188 18.64 -15.64 3.37
CA ASP A 188 19.02 -17.00 3.82
C ASP A 188 17.77 -17.85 4.10
N ILE A 189 16.70 -17.23 4.61
CA ILE A 189 15.42 -17.88 4.87
C ILE A 189 14.74 -18.26 3.54
N TYR A 190 14.70 -17.33 2.59
CA TYR A 190 14.18 -17.57 1.24
C TYR A 190 14.94 -18.67 0.51
N ALA A 191 16.28 -18.66 0.56
CA ALA A 191 17.10 -19.72 -0.01
C ALA A 191 16.83 -21.08 0.64
N ALA A 192 16.74 -21.14 1.97
CA ALA A 192 16.39 -22.37 2.70
C ALA A 192 14.97 -22.88 2.38
N GLY A 193 14.06 -21.97 1.99
CA GLY A 193 12.71 -22.27 1.54
C GLY A 193 12.60 -22.67 0.06
N GLY A 194 13.72 -22.77 -0.66
CA GLY A 194 13.74 -23.15 -2.08
C GLY A 194 13.38 -22.03 -3.06
N THR A 195 13.30 -20.79 -2.61
CA THR A 195 12.95 -19.61 -3.44
C THR A 195 13.96 -18.49 -3.20
N PRO A 196 15.21 -18.62 -3.68
CA PRO A 196 16.29 -17.70 -3.35
C PRO A 196 16.02 -16.28 -3.87
N CYS A 197 16.54 -15.28 -3.14
CA CYS A 197 16.55 -13.91 -3.63
C CYS A 197 17.43 -13.78 -4.87
N VAL A 198 16.92 -13.07 -5.88
CA VAL A 198 17.63 -12.66 -7.10
C VAL A 198 17.86 -11.16 -7.15
N ALA A 199 17.22 -10.40 -6.26
CA ALA A 199 17.55 -9.01 -5.97
C ALA A 199 17.28 -8.75 -4.48
N ALA A 200 18.18 -8.07 -3.78
CA ALA A 200 18.04 -7.80 -2.34
C ALA A 200 18.55 -6.40 -2.00
N HIS A 201 17.65 -5.49 -1.62
CA HIS A 201 17.93 -4.06 -1.42
C HIS A 201 17.60 -3.62 -0.01
N SER A 202 18.46 -2.84 0.62
CA SER A 202 18.19 -2.22 1.92
C SER A 202 19.10 -1.03 2.12
N THR A 203 18.60 0.03 2.76
CA THR A 203 19.44 1.10 3.30
C THR A 203 19.69 0.93 4.81
N VAL A 204 19.11 -0.11 5.41
CA VAL A 204 19.05 -0.27 6.86
C VAL A 204 19.96 -1.40 7.36
N ARG A 205 19.98 -2.55 6.69
CA ARG A 205 20.72 -3.73 7.14
C ARG A 205 21.06 -4.72 6.02
N ALA A 206 21.95 -5.65 6.34
CA ALA A 206 22.19 -6.82 5.51
C ALA A 206 20.97 -7.76 5.50
N LEU A 207 20.68 -8.32 4.32
CA LEU A 207 19.62 -9.29 4.04
C LEU A 207 20.16 -10.73 3.91
N TYR A 208 21.47 -10.91 3.99
CA TYR A 208 22.14 -12.19 4.17
C TYR A 208 23.06 -12.13 5.39
N ALA A 209 23.12 -13.21 6.17
CA ALA A 209 23.92 -13.29 7.39
C ALA A 209 25.43 -13.12 7.12
N ALA A 210 25.90 -13.52 5.94
CA ALA A 210 27.29 -13.40 5.54
C ALA A 210 27.62 -12.08 4.82
N TYR A 211 26.63 -11.23 4.52
CA TYR A 211 26.86 -10.02 3.72
C TYR A 211 27.62 -8.96 4.51
N SER A 212 28.79 -8.55 4.00
CA SER A 212 29.65 -7.52 4.60
C SER A 212 29.93 -6.36 3.64
N GLY A 213 29.17 -6.26 2.54
CA GLY A 213 29.38 -5.28 1.48
C GLY A 213 28.68 -3.93 1.73
N PRO A 214 28.73 -3.04 0.72
CA PRO A 214 28.03 -1.77 0.74
C PRO A 214 26.52 -1.91 0.52
N LEU A 215 25.70 -1.26 1.36
CA LEU A 215 24.24 -1.28 1.23
C LEU A 215 23.72 -0.27 0.20
N TYR A 216 24.31 0.92 0.17
CA TYR A 216 23.93 1.98 -0.76
C TYR A 216 25.09 2.97 -0.97
N GLN A 217 24.98 3.80 -1.99
CA GLN A 217 25.91 4.89 -2.27
C GLN A 217 25.28 6.24 -1.95
N VAL A 218 26.02 7.11 -1.27
CA VAL A 218 25.67 8.52 -1.11
C VAL A 218 26.56 9.40 -1.99
N ARG A 219 26.00 10.51 -2.48
CA ARG A 219 26.73 11.60 -3.14
C ARG A 219 26.52 12.89 -2.38
N ARG A 220 27.61 13.60 -2.07
CA ARG A 220 27.53 14.88 -1.34
C ARG A 220 27.51 16.08 -2.28
N SER A 221 26.72 17.10 -1.95
CA SER A 221 26.49 18.27 -2.82
C SER A 221 27.66 19.24 -2.86
N SER A 222 28.56 19.21 -1.87
CA SER A 222 29.69 20.15 -1.79
C SER A 222 30.69 19.98 -2.93
N ASP A 223 30.89 18.76 -3.43
CA ASP A 223 31.91 18.46 -4.44
C ASP A 223 31.58 17.26 -5.34
N ASN A 224 30.35 16.75 -5.28
CA ASN A 224 29.90 15.56 -6.03
C ASN A 224 30.68 14.26 -5.75
N SER A 225 31.53 14.21 -4.73
CA SER A 225 32.15 12.94 -4.35
C SER A 225 31.11 11.96 -3.84
N THR A 226 31.38 10.67 -4.04
CA THR A 226 30.53 9.57 -3.61
C THR A 226 31.19 8.73 -2.52
N LYS A 227 30.36 8.06 -1.72
CA LYS A 227 30.81 7.08 -0.74
C LYS A 227 29.81 5.95 -0.61
N ASP A 228 30.32 4.74 -0.61
CA ASP A 228 29.51 3.56 -0.33
C ASP A 228 29.39 3.36 1.18
N ILE A 229 28.17 3.12 1.65
CA ILE A 229 27.84 2.94 3.06
C ILE A 229 27.55 1.46 3.29
N GLY A 230 28.46 0.77 3.95
CA GLY A 230 28.33 -0.65 4.30
C GLY A 230 27.72 -0.88 5.68
N VAL A 231 27.76 -2.14 6.10
CA VAL A 231 27.33 -2.60 7.42
C VAL A 231 28.40 -2.43 8.49
N LEU A 232 27.99 -2.38 9.76
CA LEU A 232 28.90 -2.36 10.91
C LEU A 232 29.66 -3.68 11.08
N ALA A 233 29.04 -4.79 10.71
CA ALA A 233 29.59 -6.15 10.72
C ALA A 233 28.81 -7.02 9.72
N ALA A 234 29.37 -8.15 9.31
CA ALA A 234 28.68 -9.08 8.41
C ALA A 234 27.29 -9.47 8.95
N GLY A 235 26.27 -9.40 8.09
CA GLY A 235 24.88 -9.68 8.46
C GLY A 235 24.24 -8.62 9.38
N GLY A 236 24.94 -7.52 9.65
CA GLY A 236 24.52 -6.48 10.59
C GLY A 236 23.79 -5.31 9.95
N VAL A 237 23.56 -4.28 10.77
CA VAL A 237 22.94 -3.01 10.38
C VAL A 237 23.94 -2.04 9.75
N VAL A 238 23.43 -1.06 9.02
CA VAL A 238 24.21 -0.01 8.34
C VAL A 238 25.16 0.73 9.29
N ASN A 239 26.35 1.10 8.79
CA ASN A 239 27.25 2.04 9.45
C ASN A 239 26.81 3.50 9.19
N ALA A 240 25.72 3.93 9.83
CA ALA A 240 25.21 5.29 9.67
C ALA A 240 26.23 6.39 10.05
N ALA A 241 27.15 6.12 10.97
CA ALA A 241 28.21 7.07 11.34
C ALA A 241 29.18 7.38 10.17
N ALA A 242 29.39 6.43 9.25
CA ALA A 242 30.16 6.66 8.04
C ALA A 242 29.47 7.64 7.08
N GLN A 243 28.13 7.59 7.00
CA GLN A 243 27.35 8.58 6.25
C GLN A 243 27.39 9.93 6.95
N ASP A 244 27.15 9.98 8.26
CA ASP A 244 27.17 11.23 9.05
C ASP A 244 28.49 11.99 8.85
N SER A 245 29.62 11.26 8.94
CA SER A 245 30.95 11.84 8.75
C SER A 245 31.18 12.33 7.31
N PHE A 246 30.67 11.61 6.32
CA PHE A 246 30.85 11.96 4.91
C PHE A 246 30.01 13.16 4.46
N CYS A 247 28.80 13.26 5.03
CA CYS A 247 27.83 14.30 4.72
C CYS A 247 27.95 15.53 5.65
N ALA A 248 28.92 15.54 6.57
CA ALA A 248 29.13 16.65 7.49
C ALA A 248 29.35 17.98 6.73
N GLY A 249 28.60 19.01 7.11
CA GLY A 249 28.70 20.35 6.50
C GLY A 249 28.14 20.46 5.08
N THR A 250 27.40 19.47 4.59
CA THR A 250 26.76 19.48 3.26
C THR A 250 25.48 18.65 3.24
N SER A 251 24.79 18.59 2.11
CA SER A 251 23.68 17.67 1.89
C SER A 251 24.14 16.45 1.11
N CYS A 252 23.49 15.31 1.34
CA CYS A 252 23.74 14.08 0.62
C CYS A 252 22.45 13.54 0.00
N VAL A 253 22.61 12.86 -1.13
CA VAL A 253 21.55 12.09 -1.79
C VAL A 253 21.99 10.64 -1.94
N ILE A 254 21.04 9.70 -1.96
CA ILE A 254 21.28 8.27 -2.21
C ILE A 254 21.23 8.03 -3.71
N THR A 255 22.34 7.68 -4.35
CA THR A 255 22.41 7.51 -5.81
C THR A 255 22.16 6.07 -6.26
N VAL A 256 22.53 5.09 -5.43
CA VAL A 256 22.38 3.66 -5.71
C VAL A 256 21.96 2.95 -4.42
N VAL A 257 21.03 2.01 -4.51
CA VAL A 257 20.80 0.99 -3.47
C VAL A 257 21.33 -0.32 -4.03
N TYR A 258 22.35 -0.87 -3.37
CA TYR A 258 23.07 -2.02 -3.88
C TYR A 258 22.29 -3.31 -3.68
N ASP A 259 22.40 -4.18 -4.68
CA ASP A 259 21.91 -5.55 -4.61
C ASP A 259 22.90 -6.43 -3.83
N GLN A 260 22.39 -7.03 -2.76
CA GLN A 260 23.17 -7.90 -1.88
C GLN A 260 23.22 -9.35 -2.36
N SER A 261 22.39 -9.73 -3.34
CA SER A 261 22.23 -11.12 -3.78
C SER A 261 23.40 -11.66 -4.59
N GLY A 262 24.25 -10.77 -5.12
CA GLY A 262 25.36 -11.12 -6.02
C GLY A 262 24.94 -11.23 -7.49
N HIS A 263 23.67 -10.97 -7.82
CA HIS A 263 23.16 -10.96 -9.19
C HIS A 263 23.46 -9.65 -9.93
N GLY A 264 23.92 -8.60 -9.23
CA GLY A 264 24.28 -7.32 -9.84
C GLY A 264 23.07 -6.41 -10.09
N ASN A 265 21.94 -6.71 -9.46
CA ASN A 265 20.65 -6.07 -9.69
C ASN A 265 20.47 -4.73 -8.94
N SER A 266 21.56 -3.97 -8.75
CA SER A 266 21.55 -2.73 -7.97
C SER A 266 20.70 -1.65 -8.66
N VAL A 267 19.81 -1.01 -7.91
CA VAL A 267 18.92 0.03 -8.44
C VAL A 267 19.56 1.41 -8.28
N ALA A 268 19.67 2.15 -9.39
CA ALA A 268 20.16 3.52 -9.42
C ALA A 268 19.02 4.49 -9.66
N TYR A 269 19.15 5.73 -9.18
CA TYR A 269 18.13 6.74 -9.46
C TYR A 269 17.99 6.96 -10.98
N GLN A 270 16.77 7.10 -11.49
CA GLN A 270 16.56 7.02 -12.93
C GLN A 270 17.12 8.21 -13.72
N GLY A 271 17.21 9.39 -13.12
CA GLY A 271 17.75 10.58 -13.77
C GLY A 271 16.89 11.09 -14.93
N SER A 272 17.52 11.78 -15.87
CA SER A 272 16.87 12.28 -17.08
C SER A 272 16.51 11.13 -18.02
N GLY A 273 15.29 11.12 -18.55
CA GLY A 273 14.78 10.03 -19.38
C GLY A 273 14.33 8.79 -18.59
N GLY A 274 14.31 8.89 -17.25
CA GLY A 274 13.61 7.93 -16.40
C GLY A 274 12.11 7.91 -16.69
N ALA A 275 11.40 6.95 -16.10
CA ALA A 275 9.96 6.81 -16.28
C ALA A 275 9.26 8.16 -15.97
N GLY A 276 9.65 8.89 -14.93
CA GLY A 276 9.08 10.21 -14.60
C GLY A 276 9.58 11.38 -15.45
N GLY A 277 10.24 11.13 -16.59
CA GLY A 277 10.89 12.12 -17.45
C GLY A 277 12.17 12.73 -16.86
N HIS A 278 12.18 13.07 -15.57
CA HIS A 278 13.31 13.65 -14.84
C HIS A 278 13.27 13.28 -13.35
N ASP A 279 13.60 12.04 -13.03
CA ASP A 279 13.65 11.59 -11.63
C ASP A 279 14.98 12.00 -10.96
N SER A 280 14.88 12.40 -9.70
CA SER A 280 16.01 12.83 -8.86
C SER A 280 16.28 11.82 -7.74
N PRO A 281 17.51 11.74 -7.21
CA PRO A 281 17.80 10.86 -6.09
C PRO A 281 17.20 11.39 -4.77
N SER A 282 16.81 10.50 -3.88
CA SER A 282 16.33 10.83 -2.54
C SER A 282 17.42 11.45 -1.66
N THR A 283 17.03 12.40 -0.82
CA THR A 283 17.93 12.98 0.20
C THR A 283 18.26 11.95 1.28
N ALA A 284 19.55 11.73 1.54
CA ALA A 284 20.06 10.65 2.41
C ALA A 284 19.77 10.84 3.90
N THR A 285 19.31 12.03 4.32
CA THR A 285 19.14 12.40 5.73
C THR A 285 17.71 12.83 6.08
N THR A 286 16.72 12.57 5.20
CA THR A 286 15.35 13.04 5.44
C THR A 286 14.69 12.33 6.61
N GLU A 287 14.90 11.03 6.74
CA GLU A 287 14.38 10.24 7.85
C GLU A 287 15.47 9.35 8.43
N THR A 288 15.67 9.48 9.75
CA THR A 288 16.45 8.57 10.59
C THR A 288 15.53 7.63 11.33
N LEU A 289 15.97 6.40 11.53
CA LEU A 289 15.29 5.39 12.33
C LEU A 289 16.31 4.61 13.16
N SER A 290 15.84 3.70 14.01
CA SER A 290 16.66 2.69 14.66
C SER A 290 16.29 1.28 14.18
N ALA A 291 17.30 0.44 13.95
CA ALA A 291 17.17 -1.00 13.74
C ALA A 291 18.22 -1.72 14.58
N GLY A 292 17.83 -2.74 15.35
CA GLY A 292 18.72 -3.41 16.29
C GLY A 292 19.33 -2.46 17.33
N GLY A 293 18.63 -1.36 17.67
CA GLY A 293 19.13 -0.31 18.55
C GLY A 293 20.24 0.57 17.96
N LYS A 294 20.47 0.49 16.64
CA LYS A 294 21.46 1.30 15.92
C LYS A 294 20.78 2.24 14.94
N LYS A 295 21.33 3.45 14.83
CA LYS A 295 20.88 4.45 13.86
C LYS A 295 20.99 3.91 12.43
N ALA A 296 19.95 4.13 11.64
CA ALA A 296 19.91 3.86 10.21
C ALA A 296 19.20 5.00 9.47
N TYR A 297 19.28 4.97 8.14
CA TYR A 297 18.60 5.92 7.25
C TYR A 297 17.68 5.15 6.32
N SER A 298 16.50 5.71 6.07
CA SER A 298 15.57 5.16 5.09
C SER A 298 15.86 5.68 3.68
N LEU A 299 15.38 4.99 2.66
CA LEU A 299 15.17 5.59 1.35
C LEU A 299 13.82 6.33 1.33
N TYR A 300 13.86 7.64 1.57
CA TYR A 300 12.68 8.49 1.64
C TYR A 300 12.31 9.01 0.24
N ILE A 301 11.28 8.42 -0.39
CA ILE A 301 10.83 8.73 -1.75
C ILE A 301 9.79 9.86 -1.71
N LYS A 302 10.11 11.01 -2.29
CA LYS A 302 9.16 12.08 -2.59
C LYS A 302 8.71 11.98 -4.05
N PRO A 303 7.61 12.66 -4.44
CA PRO A 303 7.29 12.85 -5.85
C PRO A 303 8.53 13.32 -6.63
N GLY A 304 8.80 12.66 -7.75
CA GLY A 304 10.00 12.86 -8.57
C GLY A 304 11.25 12.14 -8.08
N ASN A 305 11.17 11.22 -7.11
CA ASN A 305 12.26 10.30 -6.76
C ASN A 305 11.92 8.87 -7.19
N SER A 306 12.82 8.20 -7.89
CA SER A 306 12.63 6.80 -8.27
C SER A 306 13.96 6.13 -8.61
N TYR A 307 13.97 4.81 -8.55
CA TYR A 307 15.14 3.98 -8.83
C TYR A 307 14.75 2.82 -9.73
N TRP A 308 15.68 2.41 -10.61
CA TRP A 308 15.42 1.35 -11.58
C TRP A 308 16.70 0.60 -11.97
N HIS A 309 16.53 -0.65 -12.39
CA HIS A 309 17.59 -1.46 -12.99
C HIS A 309 17.03 -2.40 -14.06
N ASN A 310 17.75 -2.61 -15.17
CA ASN A 310 17.41 -3.67 -16.12
C ASN A 310 18.01 -5.00 -15.65
N GLY A 311 17.24 -5.78 -14.90
CA GLY A 311 17.67 -7.09 -14.39
C GLY A 311 17.36 -8.28 -15.31
N SER A 312 16.89 -8.03 -16.55
CA SER A 312 16.39 -9.08 -17.45
C SER A 312 17.43 -10.15 -17.82
N SER A 313 18.71 -9.82 -17.74
CA SER A 313 19.84 -10.74 -17.95
C SER A 313 20.50 -11.23 -16.67
N SER A 314 19.97 -10.85 -15.50
CA SER A 314 20.60 -11.01 -14.18
C SER A 314 19.82 -11.99 -13.27
N GLY A 315 18.99 -12.85 -13.85
CA GLY A 315 18.23 -13.88 -13.11
C GLY A 315 16.90 -13.41 -12.52
N MET A 316 16.45 -12.19 -12.83
CA MET A 316 15.10 -11.76 -12.51
C MET A 316 14.06 -12.63 -13.24
N PRO A 317 12.86 -12.88 -12.65
CA PRO A 317 11.82 -13.65 -13.30
C PRO A 317 11.33 -12.99 -14.61
N LEU A 318 11.18 -13.81 -15.65
CA LEU A 318 10.71 -13.41 -16.99
C LEU A 318 9.46 -14.18 -17.39
N GLY A 319 8.62 -13.57 -18.22
CA GLY A 319 7.39 -14.16 -18.71
C GLY A 319 6.48 -14.61 -17.56
N SER A 320 6.16 -15.91 -17.55
CA SER A 320 5.37 -16.56 -16.51
C SER A 320 6.21 -17.25 -15.43
N ALA A 321 7.51 -16.94 -15.32
CA ALA A 321 8.33 -17.48 -14.24
C ALA A 321 7.76 -17.07 -12.87
N PRO A 322 7.65 -17.99 -11.90
CA PRO A 322 7.18 -17.65 -10.56
C PRO A 322 8.11 -16.66 -9.85
N GLN A 323 7.49 -15.73 -9.13
CA GLN A 323 8.16 -14.69 -8.36
C GLN A 323 7.54 -14.57 -6.96
N GLY A 324 8.36 -14.23 -5.98
CA GLY A 324 7.93 -13.60 -4.74
C GLY A 324 8.67 -12.29 -4.50
N ALA A 325 8.03 -11.33 -3.86
CA ALA A 325 8.63 -10.07 -3.45
C ALA A 325 8.15 -9.70 -2.04
N TYR A 326 9.01 -9.01 -1.29
CA TYR A 326 8.60 -8.28 -0.09
C TYR A 326 9.25 -6.91 -0.03
N MET A 327 8.60 -5.98 0.65
CA MET A 327 9.26 -4.77 1.15
C MET A 327 8.78 -4.42 2.55
N VAL A 328 9.68 -3.80 3.32
CA VAL A 328 9.35 -3.04 4.52
C VAL A 328 9.23 -1.58 4.11
N THR A 329 8.06 -0.99 4.35
CA THR A 329 7.71 0.38 3.95
C THR A 329 7.01 1.14 5.09
N SER A 330 6.69 2.42 4.88
CA SER A 330 6.07 3.29 5.89
C SER A 330 4.57 3.45 5.66
N GLY A 331 3.73 2.93 6.56
CA GLY A 331 2.27 3.15 6.55
C GLY A 331 1.83 4.58 6.82
N THR A 332 2.75 5.48 7.19
CA THR A 332 2.48 6.89 7.51
C THR A 332 3.11 7.87 6.53
N HIS A 333 3.90 7.39 5.57
CA HIS A 333 4.49 8.24 4.53
C HIS A 333 4.08 7.63 3.19
N VAL A 334 2.89 8.03 2.75
CA VAL A 334 2.20 7.49 1.57
C VAL A 334 1.39 8.60 0.93
N ASN A 335 1.07 8.45 -0.35
CA ASN A 335 0.04 9.25 -1.00
C ASN A 335 -0.75 8.37 -1.99
N GLY A 336 -1.63 9.00 -2.76
CA GLY A 336 -2.35 8.38 -3.87
C GLY A 336 -1.73 8.72 -5.22
N GLY A 337 -0.44 9.04 -5.30
CA GLY A 337 0.23 9.35 -6.57
C GLY A 337 0.80 8.09 -7.21
N CYS A 338 0.69 7.96 -8.53
CA CYS A 338 1.22 6.78 -9.20
C CYS A 338 2.74 6.85 -9.37
N CYS A 339 3.47 5.76 -9.09
CA CYS A 339 3.03 4.63 -8.24
C CYS A 339 4.15 4.24 -7.28
N PHE A 340 3.86 4.03 -6.00
CA PHE A 340 4.92 3.65 -5.05
C PHE A 340 5.12 2.14 -5.08
N ASP A 341 5.90 1.68 -6.07
CA ASP A 341 6.07 0.26 -6.34
C ASP A 341 7.47 -0.25 -5.99
N TYR A 342 7.55 -1.54 -5.71
CA TYR A 342 8.79 -2.29 -5.63
C TYR A 342 8.62 -3.71 -6.19
N GLY A 343 9.40 -4.06 -7.22
CA GLY A 343 9.37 -5.39 -7.81
C GLY A 343 9.72 -5.40 -9.30
N ASN A 344 9.16 -6.37 -10.03
CA ASN A 344 9.41 -6.59 -11.46
C ASN A 344 8.71 -5.51 -12.30
N SER A 345 9.42 -4.97 -13.29
CA SER A 345 8.89 -3.99 -14.20
C SER A 345 9.37 -4.21 -15.64
N GLU A 346 8.91 -3.33 -16.54
CA GLU A 346 9.33 -3.27 -17.93
C GLU A 346 10.77 -2.79 -18.11
N THR A 347 11.39 -3.31 -19.15
CA THR A 347 12.82 -3.10 -19.46
C THR A 347 13.10 -1.81 -20.22
N ASP A 348 12.08 -1.21 -20.81
CA ASP A 348 12.17 0.03 -21.58
C ASP A 348 11.49 1.21 -20.88
N ARG A 349 10.92 0.98 -19.69
CA ARG A 349 10.19 1.95 -18.86
C ARG A 349 8.93 2.48 -19.56
N ARG A 350 8.22 1.60 -20.27
CA ARG A 350 6.95 1.89 -20.94
C ARG A 350 5.93 0.84 -20.53
N ALA A 351 4.67 1.23 -20.58
CA ALA A 351 3.56 0.33 -20.34
C ALA A 351 3.43 -0.65 -21.50
N ASP A 352 3.83 -1.90 -21.27
CA ASP A 352 3.81 -2.97 -22.29
C ASP A 352 2.61 -3.91 -22.14
N GLY A 353 1.64 -3.49 -21.32
CA GLY A 353 0.32 -4.09 -21.18
C GLY A 353 0.21 -5.14 -20.09
N ALA A 354 -1.00 -5.66 -19.91
CA ALA A 354 -1.36 -6.55 -18.80
C ALA A 354 -0.38 -7.72 -18.61
N GLY A 355 0.14 -7.81 -17.38
CA GLY A 355 1.07 -8.83 -16.91
C GLY A 355 2.55 -8.51 -17.15
N ALA A 356 2.90 -7.33 -17.69
CA ALA A 356 4.29 -6.94 -17.91
C ALA A 356 5.04 -6.59 -16.61
N MET A 357 4.32 -6.09 -15.59
CA MET A 357 4.84 -5.87 -14.24
C MET A 357 4.43 -6.99 -13.28
N ASP A 358 5.20 -7.15 -12.21
CA ASP A 358 4.86 -7.95 -11.03
C ASP A 358 5.52 -7.28 -9.82
N ALA A 359 4.88 -6.22 -9.32
CA ALA A 359 5.42 -5.37 -8.28
C ALA A 359 4.44 -5.17 -7.13
N ILE A 360 4.98 -5.02 -5.93
CA ILE A 360 4.19 -4.59 -4.77
C ILE A 360 3.94 -3.10 -4.92
N ASN A 361 2.67 -2.69 -4.92
CA ASN A 361 2.28 -1.30 -4.71
C ASN A 361 1.87 -1.10 -3.25
N PHE A 362 2.32 -0.01 -2.64
CA PHE A 362 1.85 0.40 -1.32
C PHE A 362 1.48 1.88 -1.30
N SER A 363 0.19 2.17 -1.38
CA SER A 363 -0.32 3.54 -1.57
C SER A 363 -1.73 3.70 -1.00
N THR A 364 -2.25 4.93 -1.08
CA THR A 364 -3.68 5.21 -0.87
C THR A 364 -4.45 5.28 -2.19
N SER A 365 -3.86 4.82 -3.30
CA SER A 365 -4.52 4.80 -4.61
C SER A 365 -5.53 3.65 -4.71
N CYS A 366 -6.76 3.99 -5.11
CA CYS A 366 -7.86 3.04 -5.26
C CYS A 366 -8.63 3.21 -6.60
N TRP A 367 -8.06 3.94 -7.57
CA TRP A 367 -8.75 4.26 -8.83
C TRP A 367 -9.02 3.03 -9.72
N PHE A 368 -8.34 1.90 -9.50
CA PHE A 368 -8.62 0.63 -10.18
C PHE A 368 -9.68 -0.23 -9.47
N GLY A 369 -10.16 0.19 -8.29
CA GLY A 369 -11.17 -0.52 -7.51
C GLY A 369 -10.62 -1.69 -6.69
N GLY A 370 -11.53 -2.48 -6.11
CA GLY A 370 -11.20 -3.64 -5.29
C GLY A 370 -10.78 -3.34 -3.84
N CYS A 371 -10.60 -2.07 -3.51
CA CYS A 371 -10.14 -1.55 -2.23
C CYS A 371 -11.29 -0.91 -1.43
N SER A 372 -11.12 -0.81 -0.10
CA SER A 372 -12.09 -0.14 0.77
C SER A 372 -11.41 0.66 1.88
N GLY A 373 -12.09 1.70 2.37
CA GLY A 373 -11.54 2.65 3.34
C GLY A 373 -10.61 3.69 2.71
N SER A 374 -9.65 4.19 3.48
CA SER A 374 -8.70 5.24 3.05
C SER A 374 -7.27 4.75 2.82
N GLY A 375 -7.00 3.45 3.05
CA GLY A 375 -5.66 2.89 2.96
C GLY A 375 -4.70 3.39 4.06
N PRO A 376 -3.38 3.25 3.84
CA PRO A 376 -2.76 2.67 2.65
C PRO A 376 -2.92 1.14 2.57
N TRP A 377 -2.81 0.59 1.37
CA TRP A 377 -3.06 -0.82 1.11
C TRP A 377 -1.87 -1.49 0.43
N VAL A 378 -1.72 -2.80 0.68
CA VAL A 378 -0.84 -3.66 -0.11
C VAL A 378 -1.60 -4.12 -1.36
N GLN A 379 -1.06 -3.84 -2.53
CA GLN A 379 -1.65 -4.17 -3.83
C GLN A 379 -0.57 -4.78 -4.74
N ALA A 380 -0.99 -5.43 -5.82
CA ALA A 380 -0.10 -5.81 -6.92
C ALA A 380 -0.24 -4.81 -8.07
N ASP A 381 0.85 -4.19 -8.48
CA ASP A 381 0.92 -3.58 -9.81
C ASP A 381 1.32 -4.67 -10.81
N LEU A 382 0.39 -4.97 -11.73
CA LEU A 382 0.57 -5.98 -12.77
C LEU A 382 0.58 -5.35 -14.18
N GLU A 383 0.77 -4.03 -14.27
CA GLU A 383 0.62 -3.18 -15.46
C GLU A 383 -0.86 -3.04 -15.90
N TYR A 384 -1.30 -1.82 -16.22
CA TYR A 384 -2.72 -1.48 -16.43
C TYR A 384 -3.67 -1.80 -15.27
N GLY A 385 -3.13 -1.97 -14.05
CA GLY A 385 -3.98 -2.13 -12.87
C GLY A 385 -3.22 -2.28 -11.56
N LEU A 386 -3.76 -1.63 -10.52
CA LEU A 386 -3.42 -1.89 -9.12
C LEU A 386 -4.48 -2.82 -8.53
N PHE A 387 -4.05 -4.01 -8.14
CA PHE A 387 -4.94 -5.09 -7.75
C PHE A 387 -4.79 -5.40 -6.26
N PRO A 388 -5.79 -5.07 -5.42
CA PRO A 388 -5.85 -5.52 -4.03
C PRO A 388 -6.26 -6.99 -3.89
N GLY A 389 -6.51 -7.70 -4.99
CA GLY A 389 -6.94 -9.11 -5.05
C GLY A 389 -6.94 -9.63 -6.49
N GLY A 390 -7.73 -10.65 -6.81
CA GLY A 390 -7.77 -11.26 -8.15
C GLY A 390 -8.59 -10.49 -9.19
N GLY A 391 -8.71 -9.17 -9.08
CA GLY A 391 -9.51 -8.33 -9.96
C GLY A 391 -9.86 -6.98 -9.34
N THR A 392 -10.75 -6.25 -9.99
CA THR A 392 -11.23 -4.91 -9.56
C THR A 392 -12.49 -4.97 -8.68
N ALA A 393 -13.04 -6.17 -8.47
CA ALA A 393 -14.11 -6.41 -7.53
C ALA A 393 -13.60 -6.28 -6.08
N TRP A 394 -14.45 -5.81 -5.17
CA TRP A 394 -14.09 -5.61 -3.77
C TRP A 394 -13.52 -6.89 -3.14
N ASN A 395 -12.32 -6.76 -2.57
CA ASN A 395 -11.70 -7.82 -1.79
C ASN A 395 -12.07 -7.67 -0.29
N PRO A 396 -12.86 -8.60 0.29
CA PRO A 396 -13.28 -8.51 1.69
C PRO A 396 -12.15 -8.55 2.71
N ASN A 397 -11.03 -9.19 2.35
CA ASN A 397 -9.89 -9.34 3.25
C ASN A 397 -8.93 -8.16 3.17
N GLN A 398 -9.16 -7.25 2.23
CA GLN A 398 -8.32 -6.07 2.09
C GLN A 398 -8.52 -5.14 3.28
N ARG A 399 -7.41 -4.59 3.78
CA ARG A 399 -7.39 -3.69 4.92
C ARG A 399 -6.24 -2.70 4.83
N ALA A 400 -6.38 -1.60 5.55
CA ALA A 400 -5.35 -0.59 5.66
C ALA A 400 -4.22 -1.00 6.62
N PHE A 401 -2.99 -0.60 6.31
CA PHE A 401 -1.80 -0.80 7.13
C PHE A 401 -1.15 0.53 7.51
N ASN A 402 -1.57 1.09 8.64
CA ASN A 402 -1.22 2.46 9.03
C ASN A 402 -0.05 2.55 10.03
N SER A 403 0.57 1.41 10.37
CA SER A 403 1.76 1.37 11.23
C SER A 403 2.94 2.09 10.57
N LYS A 404 3.83 2.68 11.38
CA LYS A 404 5.03 3.37 10.84
C LYS A 404 5.91 2.43 10.01
N PHE A 405 5.99 1.16 10.38
CA PHE A 405 6.70 0.14 9.59
C PHE A 405 5.74 -0.98 9.22
N VAL A 406 5.62 -1.25 7.93
CA VAL A 406 4.71 -2.22 7.33
C VAL A 406 5.51 -3.20 6.50
N THR A 407 5.28 -4.49 6.70
CA THR A 407 5.74 -5.52 5.77
C THR A 407 4.66 -5.72 4.72
N ALA A 408 4.99 -5.57 3.44
CA ALA A 408 4.12 -5.83 2.31
C ALA A 408 4.72 -6.96 1.47
N MET A 409 3.90 -7.90 1.00
CA MET A 409 4.36 -9.04 0.20
C MET A 409 3.42 -9.32 -0.96
N LEU A 410 4.02 -9.68 -2.10
CA LEU A 410 3.38 -10.21 -3.29
C LEU A 410 4.09 -11.50 -3.67
N LYS A 411 3.34 -12.54 -4.04
CA LYS A 411 3.90 -13.69 -4.74
C LYS A 411 2.95 -14.16 -5.82
N ASN A 412 3.51 -14.60 -6.94
CA ASN A 412 2.80 -14.91 -8.16
C ASN A 412 3.46 -16.11 -8.83
N ASN A 413 2.68 -17.13 -9.18
CA ASN A 413 3.22 -18.29 -9.90
C ASN A 413 3.32 -18.06 -11.42
N GLY A 414 3.00 -16.84 -11.87
CA GLY A 414 3.06 -16.40 -13.25
C GLY A 414 1.92 -16.89 -14.14
N THR A 415 0.99 -17.69 -13.61
CA THR A 415 -0.08 -18.32 -14.40
C THR A 415 -1.43 -18.28 -13.70
N THR A 416 -1.63 -19.08 -12.67
CA THR A 416 -2.96 -19.31 -12.10
C THR A 416 -3.17 -18.70 -10.73
N GLN A 417 -2.11 -18.34 -10.01
CA GLN A 417 -2.21 -17.97 -8.61
C GLN A 417 -1.29 -16.83 -8.21
N MET A 418 -1.84 -15.88 -7.46
CA MET A 418 -1.11 -14.87 -6.72
C MET A 418 -1.59 -14.78 -5.27
N ALA A 419 -0.76 -14.24 -4.39
CA ALA A 419 -1.12 -13.92 -3.03
C ALA A 419 -0.55 -12.56 -2.61
N LEU A 420 -1.33 -11.85 -1.79
CA LEU A 420 -0.97 -10.58 -1.17
C LEU A 420 -1.01 -10.75 0.34
N LYS A 421 0.01 -10.25 1.03
CA LYS A 421 0.05 -10.25 2.49
C LYS A 421 0.56 -8.93 3.04
N GLY A 422 0.13 -8.58 4.24
CA GLY A 422 0.65 -7.43 4.97
C GLY A 422 0.79 -7.70 6.46
N ALA A 423 1.70 -6.99 7.12
CA ALA A 423 1.86 -7.02 8.57
C ALA A 423 2.39 -5.69 9.11
N ASN A 424 2.27 -5.50 10.43
CA ASN A 424 3.12 -4.57 11.14
C ASN A 424 4.55 -5.14 11.18
N ALA A 425 5.54 -4.40 10.70
CA ALA A 425 6.93 -4.87 10.68
C ALA A 425 7.59 -4.88 12.07
N GLN A 426 6.95 -4.26 13.08
CA GLN A 426 7.45 -4.22 14.46
C GLN A 426 6.91 -5.36 15.35
N SER A 427 5.84 -6.04 14.94
CA SER A 427 5.23 -7.10 15.75
C SER A 427 4.24 -7.96 14.97
N GLY A 428 3.98 -9.17 15.49
CA GLY A 428 2.95 -10.06 14.97
C GLY A 428 3.30 -10.77 13.65
N GLY A 429 2.31 -11.43 13.07
CA GLY A 429 2.45 -12.24 11.86
C GLY A 429 1.78 -11.62 10.63
N LEU A 430 1.99 -12.25 9.48
CA LEU A 430 1.36 -11.86 8.21
C LEU A 430 -0.14 -12.09 8.23
N THR A 431 -0.87 -11.10 7.74
CA THR A 431 -2.28 -11.24 7.36
C THR A 431 -2.36 -11.52 5.87
N THR A 432 -2.96 -12.64 5.47
CA THR A 432 -3.27 -12.91 4.06
C THR A 432 -4.45 -12.06 3.60
N LEU A 433 -4.19 -11.19 2.64
CA LEU A 433 -5.19 -10.30 2.02
C LEU A 433 -5.81 -10.95 0.79
N TRP A 434 -5.00 -11.68 0.04
CA TRP A 434 -5.44 -12.44 -1.11
C TRP A 434 -4.63 -13.71 -1.25
N SER A 435 -5.27 -14.79 -1.67
CA SER A 435 -4.60 -16.01 -2.15
C SER A 435 -5.58 -16.69 -3.10
N GLY A 436 -5.36 -16.51 -4.40
CA GLY A 436 -6.32 -16.94 -5.40
C GLY A 436 -5.85 -16.62 -6.81
N SER A 437 -6.80 -16.63 -7.75
CA SER A 437 -6.48 -16.39 -9.16
C SER A 437 -5.90 -15.01 -9.41
N LEU A 438 -5.10 -14.93 -10.48
CA LEU A 438 -4.76 -13.66 -11.11
C LEU A 438 -6.01 -12.95 -11.65
N PRO A 439 -5.96 -11.63 -11.85
CA PRO A 439 -7.01 -10.90 -12.54
C PRO A 439 -7.27 -11.44 -13.96
N PRO A 440 -8.51 -11.38 -14.46
CA PRO A 440 -8.83 -11.78 -15.83
C PRO A 440 -7.96 -11.02 -16.86
N GLY A 441 -7.33 -11.76 -17.78
CA GLY A 441 -6.44 -11.19 -18.80
C GLY A 441 -4.96 -11.13 -18.44
N TYR A 442 -4.59 -11.49 -17.21
CA TYR A 442 -3.20 -11.45 -16.70
C TYR A 442 -2.53 -12.84 -16.64
N ASN A 443 -3.23 -13.89 -17.11
CA ASN A 443 -2.70 -15.24 -17.23
C ASN A 443 -2.45 -15.59 -18.72
N PRO A 444 -1.24 -16.01 -19.12
CA PRO A 444 -0.01 -15.98 -18.32
C PRO A 444 0.53 -14.56 -18.13
N MET A 445 1.34 -14.38 -17.08
CA MET A 445 2.16 -13.18 -16.88
C MET A 445 3.20 -13.05 -17.99
N LYS A 446 3.70 -11.82 -18.19
CA LYS A 446 4.65 -11.42 -19.22
C LYS A 446 5.77 -10.55 -18.63
N GLN A 447 6.21 -10.90 -17.41
CA GLN A 447 7.26 -10.17 -16.67
C GLN A 447 8.49 -9.93 -17.55
N GLN A 448 9.09 -8.75 -17.44
CA GLN A 448 10.27 -8.41 -18.25
C GLN A 448 11.58 -8.39 -17.47
N GLY A 449 11.52 -8.47 -16.15
CA GLY A 449 12.69 -8.67 -15.30
C GLY A 449 13.50 -7.41 -15.03
N ALA A 450 13.01 -6.21 -15.36
CA ALA A 450 13.55 -5.01 -14.75
C ALA A 450 13.10 -4.92 -13.29
N ILE A 451 13.73 -4.04 -12.53
CA ILE A 451 13.39 -3.78 -11.13
C ILE A 451 13.07 -2.30 -11.00
N ILE A 452 11.92 -2.00 -10.41
CA ILE A 452 11.52 -0.64 -10.06
C ILE A 452 11.44 -0.45 -8.55
N LEU A 453 11.71 0.78 -8.11
CA LEU A 453 11.53 1.22 -6.74
C LEU A 453 11.09 2.69 -6.67
N GLY A 454 9.91 2.92 -6.10
CA GLY A 454 9.37 4.25 -5.84
C GLY A 454 8.76 4.93 -7.07
N SER A 455 8.43 4.17 -8.12
CA SER A 455 7.62 4.64 -9.25
C SER A 455 6.89 3.47 -9.91
N GLY A 456 5.92 3.76 -10.80
CA GLY A 456 5.39 2.75 -11.74
C GLY A 456 6.41 2.41 -12.83
N GLY A 457 6.14 1.34 -13.58
CA GLY A 457 7.00 0.89 -14.69
C GLY A 457 7.12 1.92 -15.81
N ASP A 458 6.03 2.61 -16.12
CA ASP A 458 5.93 3.64 -17.15
C ASP A 458 5.91 5.08 -16.62
N CYS A 459 5.83 5.24 -15.29
CA CYS A 459 5.47 6.50 -14.61
C CYS A 459 4.40 7.29 -15.36
N CYS A 460 3.21 6.70 -15.46
CA CYS A 460 1.92 7.35 -15.68
C CYS A 460 1.93 8.59 -16.59
N ALA A 461 1.44 8.45 -17.83
CA ALA A 461 0.79 9.40 -18.76
C ALA A 461 1.25 10.89 -18.87
N THR A 462 1.72 11.52 -17.80
CA THR A 462 2.13 12.92 -17.63
C THR A 462 3.64 13.10 -17.50
N ASN A 463 4.47 12.04 -17.62
CA ASN A 463 5.93 12.10 -17.40
C ASN A 463 6.28 12.75 -16.05
N THR A 464 5.62 12.34 -14.97
CA THR A 464 5.95 12.84 -13.63
C THR A 464 5.62 11.76 -12.62
N ASN A 465 6.64 11.29 -11.90
CA ASN A 465 6.41 10.39 -10.77
C ASN A 465 5.75 11.16 -9.62
N LEU A 466 4.48 10.88 -9.35
CA LEU A 466 3.73 11.53 -8.28
C LEU A 466 3.75 10.74 -6.98
N SER A 467 4.33 9.55 -6.98
CA SER A 467 4.29 8.69 -5.81
C SER A 467 5.11 9.21 -4.66
N GLN A 468 4.71 8.79 -3.46
CA GLN A 468 5.40 9.09 -2.22
C GLN A 468 5.40 7.85 -1.35
N GLY A 469 6.56 7.53 -0.78
CA GLY A 469 6.73 6.37 0.07
C GLY A 469 8.05 6.36 0.82
N THR A 470 8.20 5.46 1.79
CA THR A 470 9.51 5.19 2.39
C THR A 470 9.84 3.73 2.17
N PHE A 471 11.03 3.44 1.66
CA PHE A 471 11.56 2.09 1.54
C PHE A 471 12.67 1.88 2.57
N TYR A 472 12.60 0.78 3.31
CA TYR A 472 13.61 0.40 4.31
C TYR A 472 14.45 -0.77 3.82
N GLU A 473 13.78 -1.84 3.39
CA GLU A 473 14.38 -3.04 2.82
C GLU A 473 13.37 -3.83 1.97
N GLY A 474 13.86 -4.70 1.10
CA GLY A 474 13.03 -5.57 0.28
C GLY A 474 13.86 -6.51 -0.57
N ALA A 475 13.23 -7.58 -1.06
CA ALA A 475 13.85 -8.50 -1.99
C ALA A 475 12.85 -9.03 -3.02
N VAL A 476 13.38 -9.43 -4.17
CA VAL A 476 12.68 -10.23 -5.19
C VAL A 476 13.32 -11.61 -5.24
N THR A 477 12.50 -12.64 -5.34
CA THR A 477 12.88 -14.05 -5.29
C THR A 477 12.50 -14.76 -6.59
N ALA A 478 13.31 -15.73 -6.99
CA ALA A 478 12.93 -16.69 -8.02
C ALA A 478 12.16 -17.85 -7.38
N GLY A 479 10.97 -18.16 -7.91
CA GLY A 479 10.07 -19.17 -7.35
C GLY A 479 8.86 -18.56 -6.65
N TYR A 480 7.93 -19.42 -6.21
CA TYR A 480 6.74 -19.03 -5.45
C TYR A 480 6.94 -19.38 -3.96
N PRO A 481 7.28 -18.41 -3.08
CA PRO A 481 7.61 -18.72 -1.69
C PRO A 481 6.46 -19.40 -0.95
N SER A 482 6.80 -20.38 -0.11
CA SER A 482 5.81 -21.00 0.77
C SER A 482 5.34 -20.03 1.86
N ASP A 483 4.14 -20.24 2.40
CA ASP A 483 3.65 -19.43 3.53
C ASP A 483 4.54 -19.55 4.77
N ALA A 484 5.17 -20.72 4.98
CA ALA A 484 6.12 -20.92 6.06
C ALA A 484 7.39 -20.06 5.87
N THR A 485 7.88 -19.96 4.64
CA THR A 485 9.02 -19.09 4.27
C THR A 485 8.68 -17.63 4.54
N ASP A 486 7.52 -17.15 4.06
CA ASP A 486 7.06 -15.77 4.27
C ASP A 486 6.93 -15.45 5.77
N ASN A 487 6.34 -16.35 6.54
CA ASN A 487 6.17 -16.18 7.99
C ASN A 487 7.51 -16.12 8.73
N ALA A 488 8.50 -16.93 8.32
CA ALA A 488 9.84 -16.88 8.88
C ALA A 488 10.56 -15.57 8.53
N VAL A 489 10.38 -15.04 7.32
CA VAL A 489 10.89 -13.72 6.93
C VAL A 489 10.24 -12.62 7.76
N GLN A 490 8.92 -12.64 7.95
CA GLN A 490 8.24 -11.68 8.82
C GLN A 490 8.76 -11.74 10.26
N ALA A 491 8.98 -12.94 10.82
CA ALA A 491 9.56 -13.07 12.16
C ALA A 491 10.97 -12.47 12.24
N ASN A 492 11.79 -12.64 11.20
CA ASN A 492 13.10 -11.99 11.10
C ASN A 492 12.98 -10.46 11.01
N ILE A 493 12.03 -9.91 10.25
CA ILE A 493 11.77 -8.47 10.16
C ILE A 493 11.37 -7.90 11.52
N VAL A 494 10.47 -8.56 12.25
CA VAL A 494 10.09 -8.17 13.61
C VAL A 494 11.31 -8.16 14.55
N ALA A 495 12.16 -9.18 14.45
CA ALA A 495 13.39 -9.28 15.24
C ALA A 495 14.44 -8.20 14.89
N ALA A 496 14.34 -7.57 13.71
CA ALA A 496 15.20 -6.44 13.35
C ALA A 496 14.93 -5.19 14.21
N GLY A 497 13.76 -5.09 14.84
CA GLY A 497 13.47 -4.09 15.86
C GLY A 497 13.46 -2.65 15.33
N TYR A 498 12.77 -2.42 14.21
CA TYR A 498 12.52 -1.09 13.65
C TYR A 498 11.85 -0.15 14.68
N GLN A 499 12.37 1.06 14.86
CA GLN A 499 11.84 2.09 15.76
C GLN A 499 11.97 3.50 15.19
#